data_AF-A0AA37P977-F1
#
_entry.id   AF-A0AA37P977-F1
#
_cell.length_a   1.000
_cell.length_b   1.000
_cell.length_c   1.000
_cell.angle_alpha   90.00
_cell.angle_beta   90.00
_cell.angle_gamma   90.00
#
_symmetry.space_group_name_H-M   'P 1'
#
loop_
_entity.id
_entity.type
_entity.pdbx_description
1 polymer ?
#
loop_
_entity_poly.entity_id
_entity_poly.type
_entity_poly.pdbx_seq_one_letter_code
_entity_poly.pdbx_strand_id
1 'polypeptide(L)'
;MPLPQAIPSKEADIYHDTFQVPPPYEVAAYPRVRSRRALVRSLISFRVLVCIFVGGLLAWHTFLLERESELRDVAQHASSSTHLTRFEESVKHCAALKTFPESPKPETRKSNPRWNSARGQDKPVVLRNMTFFDGESVASEPMDIKFEKGLITELATTASKSISSDGVTEHDLHGRFVTPGLVDMHSHHSSSLWPALPITGDENEVNKAFGPLTPFMRILDSLKAYDDATRIIMSGGITTSLILPGSANIMGGEGTVIKNVLKAGELGEYVVEELLLEHNIPIEERHRYMKLACGENPKRVYDHTRMGNAYILRDQFAKAKEHLQKQDEYCEGVTTISARSDELKHRFVKENGDFPSDLRLESTVGMLRGRVAMQNHCYLPEDFETMLRVTGEYGVRVRAFHHALEAWQVPEMLKAYGENVTIATFAEFSLYKFEAYAPNLSAGKILNDHGIPVAYKSDHTATEKVPISLS
;
A
#
# COMPACT_ATOMS: atom_id res chain seq x y z
N MET A 1 26.86 -15.39 -39.73
CA MET A 1 26.89 -13.98 -39.29
C MET A 1 27.13 -13.96 -37.80
N PRO A 2 28.26 -13.42 -37.32
CA PRO A 2 28.57 -13.31 -35.89
C PRO A 2 27.84 -12.12 -35.26
N LEU A 3 27.51 -12.25 -33.98
CA LEU A 3 26.86 -11.22 -33.14
C LEU A 3 27.78 -9.99 -32.92
N PRO A 4 27.22 -8.77 -32.77
CA PRO A 4 28.00 -7.57 -32.47
C PRO A 4 28.49 -7.54 -31.02
N GLN A 5 29.71 -7.02 -30.84
CA GLN A 5 30.35 -6.78 -29.54
C GLN A 5 29.69 -5.61 -28.80
N ALA A 6 29.55 -5.75 -27.48
CA ALA A 6 29.12 -4.69 -26.59
C ALA A 6 30.20 -3.60 -26.44
N ILE A 7 29.78 -2.34 -26.55
CA ILE A 7 30.59 -1.14 -26.28
C ILE A 7 30.42 -0.78 -24.80
N PRO A 8 31.50 -0.63 -24.00
CA PRO A 8 31.39 -0.14 -22.62
C PRO A 8 31.05 1.36 -22.58
N SER A 9 30.16 1.75 -21.68
CA SER A 9 29.76 3.15 -21.43
C SER A 9 30.84 3.95 -20.70
N LYS A 10 30.87 5.26 -21.00
CA LYS A 10 31.85 6.28 -20.61
C LYS A 10 31.71 6.81 -19.17
N GLU A 11 31.48 5.96 -18.16
CA GLU A 11 31.31 6.42 -16.76
C GLU A 11 32.21 5.68 -15.75
N ALA A 12 33.39 5.23 -16.18
CA ALA A 12 34.39 4.60 -15.31
C ALA A 12 35.75 5.32 -15.31
N ASP A 13 35.80 6.60 -15.67
CA ASP A 13 37.05 7.38 -15.81
C ASP A 13 37.21 8.52 -14.76
N ILE A 14 36.47 8.46 -13.65
CA ILE A 14 36.64 9.40 -12.54
C ILE A 14 37.05 8.57 -11.33
N TYR A 15 38.32 8.20 -11.23
CA TYR A 15 39.10 7.95 -10.01
C TYR A 15 40.43 7.28 -10.40
N HIS A 16 41.23 7.98 -11.21
CA HIS A 16 42.64 7.68 -11.40
C HIS A 16 43.44 8.90 -11.00
N ASP A 17 43.81 9.00 -9.72
CA ASP A 17 45.20 9.29 -9.37
C ASP A 17 45.50 9.03 -7.88
N THR A 18 46.73 8.60 -7.62
CA THR A 18 47.43 8.55 -6.32
C THR A 18 47.07 7.47 -5.29
N PHE A 19 47.54 6.24 -5.53
CA PHE A 19 48.19 5.47 -4.46
C PHE A 19 49.53 4.93 -4.98
N GLN A 20 50.60 5.64 -4.65
CA GLN A 20 51.97 5.19 -4.84
C GLN A 20 52.20 3.93 -3.99
N VAL A 21 52.56 2.84 -4.67
CA VAL A 21 53.09 1.63 -4.03
C VAL A 21 54.42 1.98 -3.36
N PRO A 22 54.61 1.74 -2.04
CA PRO A 22 55.90 1.99 -1.41
C PRO A 22 56.96 1.01 -1.96
N PRO A 23 58.21 1.46 -2.15
CA PRO A 23 59.28 0.61 -2.63
C PRO A 23 59.56 -0.55 -1.65
N PRO A 24 60.05 -1.70 -2.15
CA PRO A 24 60.40 -2.83 -1.32
C PRO A 24 61.47 -2.41 -0.31
N TYR A 25 61.23 -2.70 0.97
CA TYR A 25 62.22 -2.50 2.01
C TYR A 25 63.46 -3.35 1.70
N GLU A 26 64.58 -2.69 1.42
CA GLU A 26 65.89 -3.31 1.46
C GLU A 26 66.17 -3.74 2.90
N VAL A 27 66.45 -5.02 3.10
CA VAL A 27 66.90 -5.54 4.39
C VAL A 27 68.32 -5.03 4.64
N ALA A 28 68.44 -3.99 5.45
CA ALA A 28 69.72 -3.52 5.96
C ALA A 28 70.42 -4.67 6.73
N ALA A 29 71.61 -5.03 6.26
CA ALA A 29 72.53 -5.92 6.95
C ALA A 29 72.99 -5.26 8.27
N TYR A 30 72.33 -5.58 9.37
CA TYR A 30 72.83 -5.24 10.69
C TYR A 30 73.96 -6.20 11.11
N PRO A 31 75.04 -5.66 11.71
CA PRO A 31 76.24 -6.42 12.04
C PRO A 31 75.96 -7.52 13.07
N ARG A 32 76.49 -8.72 12.83
CA ARG A 32 76.53 -9.80 13.83
C ARG A 32 77.38 -9.38 15.03
N VAL A 33 76.73 -8.82 16.04
CA VAL A 33 77.33 -8.68 17.38
C VAL A 33 77.30 -10.07 18.04
N ARG A 34 78.47 -10.69 18.14
CA ARG A 34 78.69 -11.90 18.96
C ARG A 34 78.42 -11.52 20.42
N SER A 35 77.22 -11.82 20.94
CA SER A 35 77.00 -11.79 22.38
C SER A 35 77.76 -12.97 23.00
N ARG A 36 78.68 -12.67 23.92
CA ARG A 36 79.24 -13.67 24.83
C ARG A 36 78.06 -14.19 25.66
N ARG A 37 77.52 -15.36 25.31
CA ARG A 37 76.63 -16.10 26.21
C ARG A 37 77.47 -16.52 27.41
N ALA A 38 77.32 -15.77 28.50
CA ALA A 38 77.66 -16.25 29.82
C ALA A 38 76.87 -17.54 30.03
N LEU A 39 77.60 -18.63 30.23
CA LEU A 39 77.06 -19.97 30.44
C LEU A 39 76.50 -20.00 31.86
N VAL A 40 75.32 -19.42 32.06
CA VAL A 40 74.55 -19.63 33.28
C VAL A 40 74.02 -21.05 33.18
N ARG A 41 74.73 -21.98 33.82
CA ARG A 41 74.21 -23.31 34.14
C ARG A 41 73.00 -23.13 35.05
N SER A 42 71.84 -22.96 34.44
CA SER A 42 70.58 -23.25 35.12
C SER A 42 70.49 -24.77 35.20
N LEU A 43 70.63 -25.29 36.41
CA LEU A 43 70.40 -26.70 36.75
C LEU A 43 68.89 -26.97 36.70
N ILE A 44 68.31 -26.86 35.52
CA ILE A 44 66.95 -27.33 35.25
C ILE A 44 67.13 -28.63 34.49
N SER A 45 67.01 -29.73 35.23
CA SER A 45 67.00 -31.10 34.70
C SER A 45 66.10 -31.20 33.47
N PHE A 46 66.46 -32.03 32.48
CA PHE A 46 65.62 -32.31 31.30
C PHE A 46 64.18 -32.67 31.68
N ARG A 47 63.99 -33.32 32.84
CA ARG A 47 62.66 -33.62 33.39
C ARG A 47 61.86 -32.37 33.73
N VAL A 48 62.50 -31.31 34.23
CA VAL A 48 61.84 -30.03 34.56
C VAL A 48 61.46 -29.26 33.30
N LEU A 49 62.28 -29.30 32.24
CA LEU A 49 61.93 -28.73 30.93
C LEU A 49 60.72 -29.44 30.29
N VAL A 50 60.69 -30.78 30.38
CA VAL A 50 59.53 -31.56 29.94
C VAL A 50 58.28 -31.23 30.78
N CYS A 51 58.41 -31.11 32.11
CA CYS A 51 57.29 -30.70 32.97
C CYS A 51 56.79 -29.28 32.65
N ILE A 52 57.68 -28.32 32.36
CA ILE A 52 57.30 -26.96 31.96
C ILE A 52 56.61 -26.97 30.60
N PHE A 53 57.10 -27.76 29.64
CA PHE A 53 56.51 -27.86 28.32
C PHE A 53 55.13 -28.54 28.36
N VAL A 54 54.98 -29.65 29.09
CA VAL A 54 53.70 -30.33 29.29
C VAL A 54 52.74 -29.44 30.09
N GLY A 55 53.22 -28.76 31.13
CA GLY A 55 52.43 -27.78 31.88
C GLY A 55 51.97 -26.61 31.01
N GLY A 56 52.83 -26.11 30.12
CA GLY A 56 52.50 -25.06 29.14
C GLY A 56 51.47 -25.54 28.11
N LEU A 57 51.57 -26.77 27.61
CA LEU A 57 50.58 -27.35 26.70
C LEU A 57 49.23 -27.57 27.38
N LEU A 58 49.22 -28.03 28.63
CA LEU A 58 47.99 -28.17 29.42
C LEU A 58 47.35 -26.81 29.69
N ALA A 59 48.12 -25.81 30.10
CA ALA A 59 47.63 -24.45 30.31
C ALA A 59 47.10 -23.81 29.01
N TRP A 60 47.77 -24.05 27.88
CA TRP A 60 47.31 -23.61 26.57
C TRP A 60 46.02 -24.31 26.15
N HIS A 61 45.91 -25.61 26.41
CA HIS A 61 44.70 -26.37 26.11
C HIS A 61 43.52 -25.95 27.00
N THR A 62 43.75 -25.66 28.29
CA THR A 62 42.70 -25.12 29.17
C THR A 62 42.28 -23.72 28.73
N PHE A 63 43.23 -22.86 28.33
CA PHE A 63 42.94 -21.54 27.78
C PHE A 63 42.14 -21.61 26.47
N LEU A 64 42.46 -22.56 25.58
CA LEU A 64 41.67 -22.76 24.35
C LEU A 64 40.26 -23.26 24.63
N LEU A 65 40.09 -24.18 25.59
CA LEU A 65 38.76 -24.66 26.00
C LEU A 65 37.92 -23.56 26.66
N GLU A 66 38.54 -22.75 27.53
CA GLU A 66 37.88 -21.60 28.17
C GLU A 66 37.50 -20.55 27.12
N ARG A 67 38.40 -20.22 26.19
CA ARG A 67 38.12 -19.31 25.07
C ARG A 67 37.05 -19.84 24.13
N GLU A 68 37.03 -21.14 23.82
CA GLU A 68 35.94 -21.74 23.03
C GLU A 68 34.61 -21.71 23.79
N SER A 69 34.62 -21.94 25.11
CA SER A 69 33.42 -21.81 25.95
C SER A 69 32.90 -20.39 25.95
N GLU A 70 33.76 -19.39 26.19
CA GLU A 70 33.39 -17.97 26.16
C GLU A 70 32.84 -17.55 24.79
N LEU A 71 33.47 -17.99 23.69
CA LEU A 71 32.98 -17.69 22.34
C LEU A 71 31.62 -18.35 22.06
N ARG A 72 31.40 -19.58 22.56
CA ARG A 72 30.08 -20.24 22.46
C ARG A 72 29.04 -19.52 23.31
N ASP A 73 29.39 -19.09 24.51
CA ASP A 73 28.49 -18.34 25.38
C ASP A 73 28.13 -17.00 24.74
N VAL A 74 29.11 -16.24 24.22
CA VAL A 74 28.86 -14.99 23.49
C VAL A 74 27.96 -15.22 22.26
N ALA A 75 28.24 -16.25 21.47
CA ALA A 75 27.41 -16.59 20.31
C ALA A 75 25.99 -17.01 20.71
N GLN A 76 25.83 -17.77 21.80
CA GLN A 76 24.55 -18.21 22.31
C GLN A 76 23.75 -17.05 22.91
N HIS A 77 24.39 -16.13 23.62
CA HIS A 77 23.76 -14.91 24.14
C HIS A 77 23.36 -13.95 23.00
N ALA A 78 24.19 -13.79 21.97
CA ALA A 78 23.85 -13.01 20.78
C ALA A 78 22.72 -13.64 19.95
N SER A 79 22.69 -14.98 19.86
CA SER A 79 21.55 -15.70 19.25
C SER A 79 20.29 -15.57 20.11
N SER A 80 20.43 -15.55 21.44
CA SER A 80 19.30 -15.34 22.35
C SER A 80 18.70 -13.95 22.21
N SER A 81 19.53 -12.91 22.21
CA SER A 81 19.06 -11.53 22.05
C SER A 81 18.37 -11.31 20.70
N THR A 82 18.93 -11.85 19.61
CA THR A 82 18.31 -11.77 18.28
C THR A 82 16.98 -12.53 18.19
N HIS A 83 16.85 -13.69 18.81
CA HIS A 83 15.58 -14.41 18.88
C HIS A 83 14.53 -13.68 19.73
N LEU A 84 14.93 -13.02 20.82
CA LEU A 84 14.01 -12.22 21.62
C LEU A 84 13.47 -11.03 20.83
N THR A 85 14.31 -10.32 20.08
CA THR A 85 13.85 -9.24 19.19
C THR A 85 12.88 -9.76 18.12
N ARG A 86 13.19 -10.90 17.48
CA ARG A 86 12.30 -11.54 16.50
C ARG A 86 10.96 -11.97 17.13
N PHE A 87 10.98 -12.42 18.38
CA PHE A 87 9.76 -12.74 19.12
C PHE A 87 8.92 -11.48 19.39
N GLU A 88 9.54 -10.37 19.79
CA GLU A 88 8.85 -9.10 19.97
C GLU A 88 8.23 -8.56 18.68
N GLU A 89 8.94 -8.70 17.54
CA GLU A 89 8.38 -8.40 16.21
C GLU A 89 7.18 -9.29 15.89
N SER A 90 7.25 -10.57 16.23
CA SER A 90 6.15 -11.51 16.08
C SER A 90 4.92 -11.13 16.91
N VAL A 91 5.12 -10.66 18.15
CA VAL A 91 4.04 -10.10 18.98
C VAL A 91 3.39 -8.90 18.30
N LYS A 92 4.19 -7.97 17.76
CA LYS A 92 3.68 -6.79 17.04
C LYS A 92 2.89 -7.18 15.79
N HIS A 93 3.40 -8.10 14.96
CA HIS A 93 2.68 -8.58 13.79
C HIS A 93 1.34 -9.20 14.16
N CYS A 94 1.32 -10.10 15.14
CA CYS A 94 0.10 -10.76 15.60
C CYS A 94 -0.93 -9.79 16.20
N ALA A 95 -0.47 -8.74 16.88
CA ALA A 95 -1.34 -7.66 17.33
C ALA A 95 -1.92 -6.87 16.15
N ALA A 96 -1.07 -6.49 15.18
CA ALA A 96 -1.48 -5.72 14.01
C ALA A 96 -2.53 -6.45 13.14
N LEU A 97 -2.55 -7.78 13.12
CA LEU A 97 -3.60 -8.55 12.42
C LEU A 97 -5.00 -8.34 12.98
N LYS A 98 -5.12 -7.89 14.24
CA LYS A 98 -6.40 -7.63 14.93
C LYS A 98 -6.86 -6.18 14.81
N THR A 99 -6.04 -5.31 14.23
CA THR A 99 -6.34 -3.89 14.05
C THR A 99 -7.04 -3.66 12.71
N PHE A 100 -8.21 -3.02 12.75
CA PHE A 100 -8.96 -2.61 11.57
C PHE A 100 -8.85 -1.10 11.38
N PRO A 101 -8.72 -0.61 10.13
CA PRO A 101 -8.86 0.81 9.85
C PRO A 101 -10.20 1.31 10.36
N GLU A 102 -10.17 2.34 11.20
CA GLU A 102 -11.36 3.05 11.65
C GLU A 102 -11.36 4.47 11.09
N SER A 103 -12.51 4.94 10.63
CA SER A 103 -12.66 6.35 10.26
C SER A 103 -12.68 7.20 11.53
N PRO A 104 -11.86 8.27 11.63
CA PRO A 104 -11.86 9.12 12.80
C PRO A 104 -13.23 9.79 12.96
N LYS A 105 -13.78 9.72 14.19
CA LYS A 105 -15.05 10.36 14.54
C LYS A 105 -14.98 11.87 14.30
N PRO A 106 -15.82 12.45 13.40
CA PRO A 106 -15.74 13.86 13.03
C PRO A 106 -15.68 14.82 14.22
N GLU A 107 -16.47 14.57 15.26
CA GLU A 107 -16.58 15.39 16.47
C GLU A 107 -15.31 15.42 17.33
N THR A 108 -14.43 14.43 17.16
CA THR A 108 -13.16 14.35 17.91
C THR A 108 -12.01 15.08 17.20
N ARG A 109 -12.21 15.47 15.94
CA ARG A 109 -11.14 16.03 15.10
C ARG A 109 -10.92 17.51 15.43
N LYS A 110 -9.67 17.85 15.75
CA LYS A 110 -9.22 19.24 15.96
C LYS A 110 -8.58 19.86 14.71
N SER A 111 -8.14 19.03 13.78
CA SER A 111 -7.59 19.42 12.49
C SER A 111 -7.76 18.30 11.47
N ASN A 112 -7.65 18.66 10.19
CA ASN A 112 -7.46 17.70 9.13
C ASN A 112 -6.01 17.18 9.15
N PRO A 113 -5.74 15.86 9.11
CA PRO A 113 -4.37 15.32 9.03
C PRO A 113 -3.54 15.88 7.86
N ARG A 114 -4.20 16.31 6.78
CA ARG A 114 -3.58 16.94 5.61
C ARG A 114 -3.33 18.44 5.75
N TRP A 115 -3.84 19.08 6.80
CA TRP A 115 -3.63 20.51 7.01
C TRP A 115 -2.21 20.75 7.55
N ASN A 116 -1.51 21.72 6.96
CA ASN A 116 -0.23 22.21 7.43
C ASN A 116 -0.27 23.75 7.49
N SER A 117 0.58 24.36 8.32
CA SER A 117 0.61 25.82 8.48
C SER A 117 1.32 26.56 7.36
N ALA A 118 2.04 25.87 6.48
CA ALA A 118 2.78 26.50 5.39
C ALA A 118 1.88 26.85 4.18
N ARG A 119 0.84 26.03 3.93
CA ARG A 119 -0.08 26.16 2.79
C ARG A 119 -1.55 26.06 3.15
N GLY A 120 -1.87 25.57 4.34
CA GLY A 120 -3.23 25.54 4.84
C GLY A 120 -3.73 26.94 5.19
N GLN A 121 -4.99 26.99 5.65
CA GLN A 121 -5.62 28.22 6.12
C GLN A 121 -4.82 28.86 7.27
N ASP A 122 -4.26 30.06 7.06
CA ASP A 122 -3.58 30.85 8.10
C ASP A 122 -4.56 31.38 9.17
N LYS A 123 -5.80 31.66 8.74
CA LYS A 123 -6.93 32.11 9.55
C LYS A 123 -8.16 31.30 9.18
N PRO A 124 -9.16 31.16 10.07
CA PRO A 124 -10.43 30.56 9.69
C PRO A 124 -11.04 31.28 8.48
N VAL A 125 -11.68 30.54 7.60
CA VAL A 125 -12.32 31.06 6.38
C VAL A 125 -13.82 30.95 6.53
N VAL A 126 -14.57 31.99 6.20
CA VAL A 126 -16.03 31.96 6.19
C VAL A 126 -16.54 32.25 4.79
N LEU A 127 -17.36 31.34 4.27
CA LEU A 127 -18.15 31.58 3.06
C LEU A 127 -19.52 32.07 3.50
N ARG A 128 -19.92 33.24 3.03
CA ARG A 128 -21.18 33.90 3.39
C ARG A 128 -22.19 33.77 2.26
N ASN A 129 -23.48 33.73 2.62
CA ASN A 129 -24.60 33.88 1.70
C ASN A 129 -24.54 32.88 0.53
N MET A 130 -24.43 31.59 0.85
CA MET A 130 -24.39 30.50 -0.13
C MET A 130 -25.74 29.80 -0.26
N THR A 131 -26.03 29.30 -1.46
CA THR A 131 -27.04 28.24 -1.63
C THR A 131 -26.36 26.91 -1.33
N PHE A 132 -26.67 26.33 -0.18
CA PHE A 132 -26.01 25.13 0.29
C PHE A 132 -26.72 23.87 -0.19
N PHE A 133 -25.98 22.94 -0.78
CA PHE A 133 -26.43 21.57 -1.06
C PHE A 133 -25.57 20.63 -0.24
N ASP A 134 -26.18 19.87 0.67
CA ASP A 134 -25.46 18.98 1.60
C ASP A 134 -25.06 17.63 0.98
N GLY A 135 -25.51 17.35 -0.24
CA GLY A 135 -25.38 16.07 -0.92
C GLY A 135 -26.71 15.34 -1.12
N GLU A 136 -27.75 15.72 -0.37
CA GLU A 136 -29.09 15.13 -0.44
C GLU A 136 -30.15 16.18 -0.78
N SER A 137 -30.04 17.38 -0.21
CA SER A 137 -31.03 18.45 -0.34
C SER A 137 -30.40 19.83 -0.42
N VAL A 138 -31.11 20.77 -1.05
CA VAL A 138 -30.73 22.18 -1.06
C VAL A 138 -31.38 22.84 0.15
N ALA A 139 -30.58 23.53 0.96
CA ALA A 139 -31.07 24.30 2.10
C ALA A 139 -32.13 25.31 1.65
N SER A 140 -33.20 25.46 2.44
CA SER A 140 -34.32 26.36 2.12
C SER A 140 -33.98 27.85 2.25
N GLU A 141 -32.88 28.17 2.94
CA GLU A 141 -32.43 29.53 3.22
C GLU A 141 -30.95 29.69 2.85
N PRO A 142 -30.47 30.92 2.60
CA PRO A 142 -29.05 31.20 2.46
C PRO A 142 -28.29 30.82 3.73
N MET A 143 -27.14 30.16 3.53
CA MET A 143 -26.30 29.65 4.61
C MET A 143 -24.95 30.38 4.65
N ASP A 144 -24.30 30.34 5.81
CA ASP A 144 -22.89 30.66 6.00
C ASP A 144 -22.17 29.42 6.54
N ILE A 145 -20.92 29.21 6.15
CA ILE A 145 -20.09 28.09 6.60
C ILE A 145 -18.69 28.54 6.98
N LYS A 146 -18.21 28.05 8.13
CA LYS A 146 -16.86 28.33 8.65
C LYS A 146 -15.97 27.10 8.51
N PHE A 147 -14.76 27.36 8.01
CA PHE A 147 -13.68 26.39 7.93
C PHE A 147 -12.52 26.78 8.84
N GLU A 148 -11.96 25.80 9.53
CA GLU A 148 -10.76 25.98 10.34
C GLU A 148 -9.90 24.71 10.30
N LYS A 149 -8.60 24.88 10.06
CA LYS A 149 -7.62 23.78 9.99
C LYS A 149 -8.04 22.63 9.06
N GLY A 150 -8.65 22.99 7.93
CA GLY A 150 -9.13 22.03 6.93
C GLY A 150 -10.37 21.23 7.33
N LEU A 151 -11.11 21.68 8.36
CA LEU A 151 -12.38 21.12 8.81
C LEU A 151 -13.51 22.15 8.66
N ILE A 152 -14.75 21.67 8.55
CA ILE A 152 -15.96 22.48 8.72
C ILE A 152 -16.24 22.56 10.22
N THR A 153 -16.31 23.76 10.79
CA THR A 153 -16.50 23.95 12.24
C THR A 153 -17.82 24.60 12.62
N GLU A 154 -18.47 25.31 11.70
CA GLU A 154 -19.79 25.90 11.92
C GLU A 154 -20.56 25.98 10.59
N LEU A 155 -21.87 25.74 10.67
CA LEU A 155 -22.83 25.92 9.59
C LEU A 155 -24.07 26.59 10.18
N ALA A 156 -24.51 27.71 9.62
CA ALA A 156 -25.64 28.47 10.13
C ALA A 156 -26.38 29.19 9.00
N THR A 157 -27.62 29.62 9.25
CA THR A 157 -28.33 30.48 8.30
C THR A 157 -27.69 31.86 8.28
N THR A 158 -27.57 32.49 7.11
CA THR A 158 -27.00 33.83 6.98
C THR A 158 -27.79 34.86 7.82
N ALA A 159 -29.09 34.64 7.99
CA ALA A 159 -29.96 35.50 8.80
C ALA A 159 -29.62 35.49 10.30
N SER A 160 -29.09 34.38 10.83
CA SER A 160 -28.78 34.27 12.26
C SER A 160 -27.63 35.18 12.69
N LYS A 161 -26.71 35.49 11.76
CA LYS A 161 -25.45 36.20 12.01
C LYS A 161 -24.64 35.58 13.16
N SER A 162 -24.74 34.26 13.37
CA SER A 162 -24.08 33.57 14.48
C SER A 162 -22.57 33.41 14.28
N ILE A 163 -22.13 33.22 13.03
CA ILE A 163 -20.70 33.07 12.70
C ILE A 163 -20.03 34.44 12.80
N SER A 164 -19.10 34.60 13.75
CA SER A 164 -18.34 35.85 13.95
C SER A 164 -17.42 36.18 12.76
N SER A 165 -17.30 37.47 12.45
CA SER A 165 -16.38 38.03 11.46
C SER A 165 -14.98 38.36 12.04
N ASP A 166 -14.78 38.17 13.34
CA ASP A 166 -13.52 38.55 13.99
C ASP A 166 -12.41 37.55 13.68
N GLY A 167 -11.30 38.05 13.13
CA GLY A 167 -10.09 37.25 12.89
C GLY A 167 -10.22 36.19 11.79
N VAL A 168 -11.26 36.26 10.96
CA VAL A 168 -11.50 35.34 9.84
C VAL A 168 -11.26 36.01 8.49
N THR A 169 -11.03 35.21 7.45
CA THR A 169 -11.09 35.65 6.05
C THR A 169 -12.49 35.37 5.50
N GLU A 170 -13.20 36.39 5.03
CA GLU A 170 -14.58 36.26 4.54
C GLU A 170 -14.68 36.33 3.02
N HIS A 171 -15.58 35.52 2.47
CA HIS A 171 -15.99 35.56 1.06
C HIS A 171 -17.51 35.52 0.95
N ASP A 172 -18.14 36.60 0.48
CA ASP A 172 -19.56 36.60 0.11
C ASP A 172 -19.73 35.92 -1.25
N LEU A 173 -20.56 34.87 -1.27
CA LEU A 173 -20.81 34.06 -2.46
C LEU A 173 -22.03 34.52 -3.25
N HIS A 174 -22.77 35.53 -2.79
CA HIS A 174 -23.91 36.14 -3.48
C HIS A 174 -24.93 35.10 -4.00
N GLY A 175 -25.24 34.08 -3.19
CA GLY A 175 -26.18 33.01 -3.53
C GLY A 175 -25.63 31.94 -4.47
N ARG A 176 -24.31 31.86 -4.69
CA ARG A 176 -23.71 30.74 -5.46
C ARG A 176 -23.87 29.42 -4.72
N PHE A 177 -23.92 28.34 -5.48
CA PHE A 177 -23.97 27.00 -4.95
C PHE A 177 -22.65 26.59 -4.29
N VAL A 178 -22.77 25.94 -3.14
CA VAL A 178 -21.68 25.22 -2.47
C VAL A 178 -22.14 23.80 -2.21
N THR A 179 -21.34 22.84 -2.65
CA THR A 179 -21.59 21.40 -2.49
C THR A 179 -20.39 20.73 -1.83
N PRO A 180 -20.55 19.53 -1.24
CA PRO A 180 -19.44 18.63 -1.03
C PRO A 180 -18.67 18.42 -2.34
N GLY A 181 -17.36 18.26 -2.24
CA GLY A 181 -16.55 17.84 -3.38
C GLY A 181 -16.94 16.44 -3.83
N LEU A 182 -17.10 16.22 -5.14
CA LEU A 182 -17.45 14.92 -5.68
C LEU A 182 -16.33 13.90 -5.43
N VAL A 183 -16.72 12.64 -5.23
CA VAL A 183 -15.82 11.50 -4.99
C VAL A 183 -15.95 10.53 -6.15
N ASP A 184 -14.89 10.40 -6.93
CA ASP A 184 -14.82 9.45 -8.03
C ASP A 184 -14.22 8.12 -7.56
N MET A 185 -15.07 7.12 -7.36
CA MET A 185 -14.63 5.84 -6.82
C MET A 185 -13.97 4.89 -7.84
N HIS A 186 -13.78 5.32 -9.09
CA HIS A 186 -13.02 4.55 -10.08
C HIS A 186 -12.31 5.47 -11.07
N SER A 187 -11.01 5.60 -10.91
CA SER A 187 -10.17 6.38 -11.80
C SER A 187 -8.81 5.71 -12.04
N HIS A 188 -8.18 6.04 -13.17
CA HIS A 188 -6.81 5.66 -13.50
C HIS A 188 -5.92 6.89 -13.74
N HIS A 189 -6.40 8.11 -13.46
CA HIS A 189 -5.52 9.28 -13.49
C HIS A 189 -4.41 9.14 -12.43
N SER A 190 -3.33 9.90 -12.58
CA SER A 190 -2.08 9.75 -11.85
C SER A 190 -1.33 8.42 -12.10
N SER A 191 -1.95 7.32 -12.55
CA SER A 191 -1.22 6.13 -13.01
C SER A 191 -1.12 6.05 -14.54
N SER A 192 -2.16 6.50 -15.25
CA SER A 192 -2.20 6.72 -16.70
C SER A 192 -2.16 8.23 -17.00
N LEU A 193 -0.97 8.77 -17.26
CA LEU A 193 -0.75 10.21 -17.47
C LEU A 193 -1.60 10.82 -18.59
N TRP A 194 -1.98 12.09 -18.45
CA TRP A 194 -2.47 12.92 -19.56
C TRP A 194 -1.54 14.11 -19.83
N PRO A 195 -1.10 14.34 -21.09
CA PRO A 195 -1.25 13.45 -22.24
C PRO A 195 -0.39 12.19 -22.11
N ALA A 196 -0.90 11.05 -22.56
CA ALA A 196 -0.16 9.79 -22.49
C ALA A 196 0.79 9.56 -23.66
N LEU A 197 1.85 8.81 -23.37
CA LEU A 197 2.61 8.03 -24.33
C LEU A 197 2.39 6.54 -24.05
N PRO A 198 2.60 5.64 -25.03
CA PRO A 198 2.46 4.20 -24.80
C PRO A 198 3.31 3.67 -23.63
N ILE A 199 4.48 4.27 -23.37
CA ILE A 199 5.39 3.85 -22.30
C ILE A 199 5.01 4.39 -20.91
N THR A 200 4.07 5.35 -20.83
CA THR A 200 3.69 5.98 -19.55
C THR A 200 2.48 5.33 -18.88
N GLY A 201 1.94 4.26 -19.47
CA GLY A 201 0.84 3.49 -18.89
C GLY A 201 1.36 2.50 -17.85
N ASP A 202 1.21 2.86 -16.57
CA ASP A 202 1.60 2.00 -15.44
C ASP A 202 0.38 1.50 -14.64
N GLU A 203 -0.82 1.57 -15.24
CA GLU A 203 -2.05 1.15 -14.55
C GLU A 203 -2.30 -0.36 -14.52
N ASN A 204 -1.58 -1.17 -15.33
CA ASN A 204 -1.66 -2.63 -15.30
C ASN A 204 -0.27 -3.28 -15.39
N GLU A 205 -0.01 -4.30 -14.57
CA GLU A 205 1.14 -5.20 -14.72
C GLU A 205 0.71 -6.48 -15.44
N VAL A 206 1.12 -6.63 -16.71
CA VAL A 206 0.72 -7.76 -17.59
C VAL A 206 1.89 -8.64 -18.02
N ASN A 207 3.05 -8.51 -17.36
CA ASN A 207 4.21 -9.35 -17.62
C ASN A 207 3.86 -10.83 -17.36
N LYS A 208 4.17 -11.67 -18.36
CA LYS A 208 3.88 -13.11 -18.34
C LYS A 208 4.48 -13.83 -17.14
N ALA A 209 5.58 -13.33 -16.57
CA ALA A 209 6.23 -13.90 -15.38
C ALA A 209 5.35 -13.80 -14.12
N PHE A 210 4.44 -12.83 -14.07
CA PHE A 210 3.53 -12.65 -12.94
C PHE A 210 2.15 -13.26 -13.17
N GLY A 211 1.76 -13.44 -14.45
CA GLY A 211 0.47 -14.03 -14.80
C GLY A 211 -0.71 -13.12 -14.43
N PRO A 212 -1.92 -13.69 -14.25
CA PRO A 212 -3.17 -12.93 -14.07
C PRO A 212 -3.44 -12.49 -12.62
N LEU A 213 -2.54 -12.81 -11.68
CA LEU A 213 -2.70 -12.56 -10.25
C LEU A 213 -1.50 -11.76 -9.73
N THR A 214 -1.72 -10.47 -9.52
CA THR A 214 -0.73 -9.51 -9.01
C THR A 214 -1.17 -8.83 -7.71
N PRO A 215 -1.67 -9.55 -6.68
CA PRO A 215 -2.08 -8.95 -5.40
C PRO A 215 -0.98 -8.16 -4.68
N PHE A 216 0.28 -8.49 -4.96
CA PHE A 216 1.45 -7.88 -4.34
C PHE A 216 1.83 -6.51 -4.94
N MET A 217 1.16 -6.09 -6.02
CA MET A 217 1.36 -4.79 -6.65
C MET A 217 0.51 -3.72 -5.97
N ARG A 218 0.98 -2.47 -5.99
CA ARG A 218 0.27 -1.31 -5.46
C ARG A 218 0.31 -0.19 -6.48
N ILE A 219 -0.84 0.38 -6.81
CA ILE A 219 -0.89 1.53 -7.73
C ILE A 219 -0.11 2.72 -7.19
N LEU A 220 0.00 2.82 -5.85
CA LEU A 220 0.79 3.81 -5.12
C LEU A 220 2.21 3.94 -5.67
N ASP A 221 2.84 2.81 -6.01
CA ASP A 221 4.23 2.73 -6.48
C ASP A 221 4.40 3.28 -7.90
N SER A 222 3.29 3.56 -8.59
CA SER A 222 3.26 4.02 -9.98
C SER A 222 2.65 5.42 -10.15
N LEU A 223 2.20 6.07 -9.08
CA LEU A 223 1.51 7.35 -9.18
C LEU A 223 2.45 8.48 -9.60
N LYS A 224 1.94 9.39 -10.42
CA LYS A 224 2.59 10.62 -10.88
C LYS A 224 1.87 11.80 -10.29
N ALA A 225 2.44 12.38 -9.22
CA ALA A 225 1.84 13.52 -8.55
C ALA A 225 1.81 14.82 -9.40
N TYR A 226 2.39 14.78 -10.59
CA TYR A 226 2.43 15.87 -11.57
C TYR A 226 1.43 15.70 -12.72
N ASP A 227 0.54 14.70 -12.67
CA ASP A 227 -0.41 14.45 -13.76
C ASP A 227 -1.34 15.66 -13.99
N ASP A 228 -1.27 16.24 -15.19
CA ASP A 228 -2.05 17.41 -15.57
C ASP A 228 -3.56 17.12 -15.68
N ALA A 229 -3.95 15.85 -15.87
CA ALA A 229 -5.36 15.42 -15.80
C ALA A 229 -6.03 15.88 -14.50
N THR A 230 -5.27 15.92 -13.39
CA THR A 230 -5.76 16.33 -12.07
C THR A 230 -6.46 17.69 -12.14
N ARG A 231 -5.94 18.65 -12.91
CA ARG A 231 -6.55 20.00 -13.05
C ARG A 231 -7.89 19.95 -13.77
N ILE A 232 -8.00 19.11 -14.79
CA ILE A 232 -9.24 18.92 -15.56
C ILE A 232 -10.29 18.27 -14.66
N ILE A 233 -9.91 17.21 -13.95
CA ILE A 233 -10.77 16.48 -13.01
C ILE A 233 -11.27 17.41 -11.89
N MET A 234 -10.38 18.19 -11.28
CA MET A 234 -10.74 19.17 -10.25
C MET A 234 -11.70 20.25 -10.76
N SER A 235 -11.58 20.67 -12.03
CA SER A 235 -12.47 21.68 -12.61
C SER A 235 -13.93 21.20 -12.72
N GLY A 236 -14.16 19.89 -12.77
CA GLY A 236 -15.48 19.25 -12.68
C GLY A 236 -16.01 19.11 -11.25
N GLY A 237 -15.31 19.63 -10.23
CA GLY A 237 -15.71 19.52 -8.83
C GLY A 237 -15.33 18.20 -8.15
N ILE A 238 -14.54 17.34 -8.81
CA ILE A 238 -14.07 16.06 -8.25
C ILE A 238 -12.84 16.32 -7.38
N THR A 239 -12.99 16.16 -6.07
CA THR A 239 -11.93 16.46 -5.10
C THR A 239 -11.18 15.23 -4.60
N THR A 240 -11.75 14.05 -4.79
CA THR A 240 -11.23 12.79 -4.25
C THR A 240 -11.44 11.70 -5.26
N SER A 241 -10.43 10.84 -5.45
CA SER A 241 -10.53 9.70 -6.36
C SER A 241 -9.94 8.45 -5.74
N LEU A 242 -10.59 7.31 -5.95
CA LEU A 242 -9.99 5.99 -5.74
C LEU A 242 -9.28 5.58 -7.03
N ILE A 243 -7.95 5.60 -6.97
CA ILE A 243 -7.09 5.17 -8.07
C ILE A 243 -6.92 3.67 -7.98
N LEU A 244 -7.25 2.96 -9.05
CA LEU A 244 -7.19 1.50 -9.11
C LEU A 244 -6.26 1.08 -10.24
N PRO A 245 -5.63 -0.11 -10.13
CA PRO A 245 -5.17 -0.82 -11.32
C PRO A 245 -6.31 -0.96 -12.34
N GLY A 246 -5.97 -1.21 -13.61
CA GLY A 246 -6.96 -1.46 -14.65
C GLY A 246 -7.69 -2.79 -14.48
N SER A 247 -8.15 -3.36 -15.58
CA SER A 247 -8.95 -4.61 -15.59
C SER A 247 -8.32 -5.71 -16.42
N ALA A 248 -7.02 -5.59 -16.70
CA ALA A 248 -6.29 -6.64 -17.42
C ALA A 248 -6.23 -7.94 -16.62
N ASN A 249 -6.07 -7.86 -15.30
CA ASN A 249 -5.76 -9.00 -14.43
C ASN A 249 -7.01 -9.46 -13.66
N ILE A 250 -7.08 -10.74 -13.32
CA ILE A 250 -8.14 -11.27 -12.43
C ILE A 250 -8.04 -10.60 -11.06
N MET A 251 -6.81 -10.41 -10.57
CA MET A 251 -6.48 -9.63 -9.38
C MET A 251 -5.31 -8.73 -9.73
N GLY A 252 -5.56 -7.42 -9.85
CA GLY A 252 -4.62 -6.45 -10.42
C GLY A 252 -3.66 -5.79 -9.42
N GLY A 253 -3.99 -5.81 -8.14
CA GLY A 253 -3.21 -5.17 -7.09
C GLY A 253 -4.00 -4.11 -6.32
N GLU A 254 -3.33 -3.45 -5.39
CA GLU A 254 -3.97 -2.50 -4.49
C GLU A 254 -4.19 -1.13 -5.13
N GLY A 255 -5.37 -0.57 -4.89
CA GLY A 255 -5.70 0.82 -5.16
C GLY A 255 -5.37 1.73 -3.99
N THR A 256 -5.43 3.04 -4.23
CA THR A 256 -5.23 4.06 -3.19
C THR A 256 -6.17 5.25 -3.40
N VAL A 257 -6.58 5.89 -2.31
CA VAL A 257 -7.47 7.06 -2.37
C VAL A 257 -6.62 8.31 -2.27
N ILE A 258 -6.80 9.23 -3.22
CA ILE A 258 -6.09 10.50 -3.26
C ILE A 258 -7.07 11.67 -3.17
N LYS A 259 -6.58 12.81 -2.68
CA LYS A 259 -7.17 14.11 -2.95
C LYS A 259 -6.63 14.61 -4.29
N ASN A 260 -7.54 15.06 -5.14
CA ASN A 260 -7.19 15.66 -6.42
C ASN A 260 -6.71 17.08 -6.15
N VAL A 261 -5.39 17.22 -6.10
CA VAL A 261 -4.67 18.46 -5.85
C VAL A 261 -3.25 18.29 -6.38
N LEU A 262 -2.66 19.38 -6.87
CA LEU A 262 -1.25 19.41 -7.24
C LEU A 262 -0.48 20.18 -6.17
N LYS A 263 0.74 19.74 -5.86
CA LYS A 263 1.67 20.48 -4.98
C LYS A 263 1.10 20.77 -3.57
N ALA A 264 0.46 19.76 -2.96
CA ALA A 264 -0.27 19.91 -1.69
C ALA A 264 0.62 20.08 -0.45
N GLY A 265 1.80 19.44 -0.44
CA GLY A 265 2.72 19.44 0.71
C GLY A 265 3.36 20.80 0.97
N GLU A 266 4.00 20.94 2.14
CA GLU A 266 4.57 22.22 2.63
C GLU A 266 5.47 22.89 1.58
N LEU A 267 6.35 22.10 0.95
CA LEU A 267 7.29 22.56 -0.08
C LEU A 267 6.63 22.80 -1.45
N GLY A 268 5.42 22.28 -1.68
CA GLY A 268 4.73 22.39 -2.95
C GLY A 268 5.33 21.60 -4.09
N GLU A 269 5.81 20.42 -3.76
CA GLU A 269 6.46 19.52 -4.71
C GLU A 269 5.50 18.42 -5.16
N TYR A 270 5.89 17.70 -6.21
CA TYR A 270 5.15 16.57 -6.72
C TYR A 270 5.48 15.31 -5.92
N VAL A 271 4.94 15.24 -4.71
CA VAL A 271 5.13 14.11 -3.78
C VAL A 271 3.84 13.29 -3.73
N VAL A 272 3.95 11.98 -4.00
CA VAL A 272 2.80 11.06 -4.02
C VAL A 272 2.15 10.92 -2.64
N GLU A 273 2.95 10.79 -1.58
CA GLU A 273 2.48 10.68 -0.21
C GLU A 273 1.61 11.89 0.21
N GLU A 274 1.91 13.07 -0.32
CA GLU A 274 1.15 14.31 -0.09
C GLU A 274 -0.21 14.33 -0.80
N LEU A 275 -0.49 13.40 -1.72
CA LEU A 275 -1.79 13.27 -2.38
C LEU A 275 -2.75 12.37 -1.62
N LEU A 276 -2.24 11.46 -0.78
CA LEU A 276 -3.05 10.43 -0.14
C LEU A 276 -4.13 11.01 0.77
N LEU A 277 -5.36 10.54 0.64
CA LEU A 277 -6.45 10.95 1.54
C LEU A 277 -6.06 10.77 3.01
N GLU A 278 -5.32 9.71 3.30
CA GLU A 278 -4.85 9.29 4.61
C GLU A 278 -3.38 9.69 4.89
N HIS A 279 -2.88 10.75 4.23
CA HIS A 279 -1.60 11.34 4.57
C HIS A 279 -1.54 11.72 6.06
N ASN A 280 -0.40 11.50 6.71
CA ASN A 280 -0.18 11.58 8.16
C ASN A 280 -0.99 10.60 9.03
N ILE A 281 -1.60 9.58 8.45
CA ILE A 281 -2.15 8.43 9.17
C ILE A 281 -1.12 7.28 9.13
N PRO A 282 -0.85 6.56 10.24
CA PRO A 282 0.03 5.39 10.23
C PRO A 282 -0.39 4.35 9.19
N ILE A 283 0.56 3.73 8.49
CA ILE A 283 0.30 2.84 7.35
C ILE A 283 -0.61 1.67 7.74
N GLU A 284 -0.41 1.12 8.95
CA GLU A 284 -1.18 0.02 9.52
C GLU A 284 -2.64 0.35 9.84
N GLU A 285 -2.97 1.65 9.92
CA GLU A 285 -4.32 2.19 10.16
C GLU A 285 -5.01 2.64 8.86
N ARG A 286 -4.29 2.66 7.72
CA ARG A 286 -4.82 3.09 6.42
C ARG A 286 -5.77 2.05 5.82
N HIS A 287 -6.79 2.54 5.11
CA HIS A 287 -7.69 1.68 4.35
C HIS A 287 -6.98 1.14 3.10
N ARG A 288 -7.20 -0.14 2.81
CA ARG A 288 -6.63 -0.83 1.66
C ARG A 288 -7.72 -1.31 0.73
N TYR A 289 -7.46 -1.24 -0.58
CA TYR A 289 -8.43 -1.58 -1.62
C TYR A 289 -7.78 -2.52 -2.61
N MET A 290 -8.41 -3.64 -2.97
CA MET A 290 -7.87 -4.59 -3.96
C MET A 290 -8.71 -4.57 -5.22
N LYS A 291 -8.09 -4.32 -6.38
CA LYS A 291 -8.77 -4.38 -7.68
C LYS A 291 -8.80 -5.81 -8.22
N LEU A 292 -9.98 -6.27 -8.59
CA LEU A 292 -10.21 -7.50 -9.33
C LEU A 292 -10.96 -7.22 -10.64
N ALA A 293 -10.93 -8.18 -11.55
CA ALA A 293 -11.74 -8.17 -12.76
C ALA A 293 -12.26 -9.56 -13.12
N CYS A 294 -13.44 -9.58 -13.74
CA CYS A 294 -14.07 -10.74 -14.35
C CYS A 294 -14.35 -10.47 -15.84
N GLY A 295 -15.10 -11.35 -16.50
CA GLY A 295 -15.58 -11.10 -17.86
C GLY A 295 -14.51 -11.15 -18.94
N GLU A 296 -14.72 -10.37 -20.00
CA GLU A 296 -13.96 -10.42 -21.24
C GLU A 296 -12.51 -9.94 -21.09
N ASN A 297 -12.25 -8.93 -20.25
CA ASN A 297 -10.94 -8.27 -20.18
C ASN A 297 -9.81 -9.23 -19.76
N PRO A 298 -9.84 -9.85 -18.57
CA PRO A 298 -8.81 -10.80 -18.17
C PRO A 298 -8.78 -12.06 -19.04
N LYS A 299 -9.94 -12.50 -19.54
CA LYS A 299 -10.01 -13.59 -20.51
C LYS A 299 -9.21 -13.28 -21.77
N ARG A 300 -9.36 -12.07 -22.33
CA ARG A 300 -8.68 -11.65 -23.56
C ARG A 300 -7.19 -11.45 -23.36
N VAL A 301 -6.77 -10.88 -22.23
CA VAL A 301 -5.34 -10.60 -21.96
C VAL A 301 -4.55 -11.89 -21.77
N TYR A 302 -5.11 -12.86 -21.05
CA TYR A 302 -4.40 -14.08 -20.65
C TYR A 302 -4.85 -15.35 -21.41
N ASP A 303 -5.70 -15.20 -22.43
CA ASP A 303 -6.24 -16.31 -23.22
C ASP A 303 -6.95 -17.39 -22.37
N HIS A 304 -7.78 -16.92 -21.43
CA HIS A 304 -8.56 -17.79 -20.55
C HIS A 304 -10.00 -18.01 -21.05
N THR A 305 -10.79 -18.73 -20.27
CA THR A 305 -12.26 -18.69 -20.33
C THR A 305 -12.81 -18.07 -19.06
N ARG A 306 -14.10 -17.73 -18.99
CA ARG A 306 -14.74 -17.29 -17.73
C ARG A 306 -14.58 -18.37 -16.64
N MET A 307 -14.65 -19.65 -17.00
CA MET A 307 -14.38 -20.77 -16.09
C MET A 307 -12.93 -20.77 -15.59
N GLY A 308 -11.97 -20.51 -16.49
CA GLY A 308 -10.55 -20.39 -16.14
C GLY A 308 -10.32 -19.25 -15.15
N ASN A 309 -10.90 -18.06 -15.40
CA ASN A 309 -10.80 -16.93 -14.49
C ASN A 309 -11.35 -17.29 -13.08
N ALA A 310 -12.51 -17.95 -13.02
CA ALA A 310 -13.12 -18.36 -11.76
C ALA A 310 -12.27 -19.42 -11.01
N TYR A 311 -11.69 -20.40 -11.72
CA TYR A 311 -10.82 -21.41 -11.11
C TYR A 311 -9.54 -20.79 -10.54
N ILE A 312 -8.88 -19.91 -11.31
CA ILE A 312 -7.63 -19.26 -10.89
C ILE A 312 -7.86 -18.39 -9.65
N LEU A 313 -8.96 -17.64 -9.60
CA LEU A 313 -9.32 -16.86 -8.42
C LEU A 313 -9.58 -17.75 -7.20
N ARG A 314 -10.32 -18.85 -7.39
CA ARG A 314 -10.61 -19.81 -6.32
C ARG A 314 -9.32 -20.44 -5.77
N ASP A 315 -8.40 -20.84 -6.64
CA ASP A 315 -7.10 -21.41 -6.25
C ASP A 315 -6.27 -20.40 -5.43
N GLN A 316 -6.27 -19.13 -5.81
CA GLN A 316 -5.60 -18.05 -5.05
C GLN A 316 -6.18 -17.91 -3.63
N PHE A 317 -7.51 -17.91 -3.49
CA PHE A 317 -8.15 -17.86 -2.18
C PHE A 317 -7.91 -19.13 -1.35
N ALA A 318 -7.85 -20.31 -1.97
CA ALA A 318 -7.49 -21.55 -1.28
C ALA A 318 -6.09 -21.46 -0.66
N LYS A 319 -5.09 -21.03 -1.45
CA LYS A 319 -3.72 -20.83 -0.98
C LYS A 319 -3.63 -19.78 0.12
N ALA A 320 -4.35 -18.67 -0.04
CA ALA A 320 -4.40 -17.63 0.99
C ALA A 320 -5.05 -18.14 2.29
N LYS A 321 -6.08 -19.00 2.20
CA LYS A 321 -6.73 -19.59 3.38
C LYS A 321 -5.80 -20.54 4.14
N GLU A 322 -5.01 -21.35 3.44
CA GLU A 322 -3.97 -22.16 4.08
C GLU A 322 -2.91 -21.28 4.76
N HIS A 323 -2.51 -20.17 4.13
CA HIS A 323 -1.55 -19.24 4.73
C HIS A 323 -2.12 -18.49 5.94
N LEU A 324 -3.40 -18.09 5.89
CA LEU A 324 -4.16 -17.51 7.00
C LEU A 324 -4.11 -18.44 8.22
N GLN A 325 -4.38 -19.73 8.04
CA GLN A 325 -4.35 -20.73 9.13
C GLN A 325 -2.97 -20.83 9.78
N LYS A 326 -1.91 -20.88 8.98
CA LYS A 326 -0.52 -20.88 9.49
C LYS A 326 -0.22 -19.64 10.33
N GLN A 327 -0.69 -18.47 9.90
CA GLN A 327 -0.54 -17.23 10.66
C GLN A 327 -1.32 -17.26 11.98
N ASP A 328 -2.56 -17.77 11.97
CA ASP A 328 -3.40 -17.84 13.16
C ASP A 328 -2.81 -18.80 14.20
N GLU A 329 -2.37 -20.00 13.79
CA GLU A 329 -1.69 -20.98 14.65
C GLU A 329 -0.40 -20.42 15.24
N TYR A 330 0.41 -19.74 14.42
CA TYR A 330 1.62 -19.07 14.87
C TYR A 330 1.31 -18.01 15.94
N CYS A 331 0.29 -17.18 15.71
CA CYS A 331 -0.09 -16.12 16.64
C CYS A 331 -0.71 -16.62 17.95
N GLU A 332 -1.41 -17.76 17.92
CA GLU A 332 -1.84 -18.46 19.14
C GLU A 332 -0.64 -18.94 19.95
N GLY A 333 0.38 -19.51 19.28
CA GLY A 333 1.64 -19.90 19.90
C GLY A 333 2.38 -18.71 20.55
N VAL A 334 2.53 -17.60 19.82
CA VAL A 334 3.11 -16.36 20.34
C VAL A 334 2.35 -15.88 21.58
N THR A 335 1.02 -15.85 21.53
CA THR A 335 0.18 -15.41 22.66
C THR A 335 0.41 -16.28 23.90
N THR A 336 0.48 -17.61 23.71
CA THR A 336 0.72 -18.58 24.79
C THR A 336 2.08 -18.39 25.48
N ILE A 337 3.10 -18.01 24.71
CA ILE A 337 4.48 -17.87 25.18
C ILE A 337 4.81 -16.44 25.65
N SER A 338 4.02 -15.43 25.29
CA SER A 338 4.33 -14.01 25.52
C SER A 338 4.64 -13.66 26.99
N ALA A 339 3.92 -14.27 27.93
CA ALA A 339 4.11 -14.05 29.38
C ALA A 339 5.08 -15.05 30.04
N ARG A 340 5.81 -15.85 29.26
CA ARG A 340 6.74 -16.88 29.73
C ARG A 340 8.18 -16.36 29.77
N SER A 341 9.09 -17.20 30.26
CA SER A 341 10.51 -16.86 30.36
C SER A 341 11.13 -16.61 28.98
N ASP A 342 12.20 -15.82 28.96
CA ASP A 342 12.95 -15.52 27.73
C ASP A 342 13.53 -16.78 27.08
N GLU A 343 13.87 -17.80 27.88
CA GLU A 343 14.30 -19.11 27.37
C GLU A 343 13.20 -19.80 26.53
N LEU A 344 11.94 -19.69 26.96
CA LEU A 344 10.79 -20.26 26.23
C LEU A 344 10.48 -19.46 24.96
N LYS A 345 10.59 -18.13 25.00
CA LYS A 345 10.47 -17.27 23.80
C LYS A 345 11.55 -17.58 22.77
N HIS A 346 12.81 -17.70 23.23
CA HIS A 346 13.94 -18.11 22.40
C HIS A 346 13.69 -19.48 21.75
N ARG A 347 13.23 -20.46 22.54
CA ARG A 347 12.93 -21.80 22.04
C ARG A 347 11.81 -21.78 20.99
N PHE A 348 10.76 -20.99 21.23
CA PHE A 348 9.65 -20.83 20.29
C PHE A 348 10.14 -20.34 18.91
N VAL A 349 10.92 -19.26 18.86
CA VAL A 349 11.47 -18.72 17.59
C VAL A 349 12.43 -19.71 16.94
N LYS A 350 13.23 -20.44 17.74
CA LYS A 350 14.15 -21.45 17.22
C LYS A 350 13.42 -22.63 16.55
N GLU A 351 12.28 -23.05 17.11
CA GLU A 351 11.49 -24.19 16.61
C GLU A 351 10.53 -23.81 15.48
N ASN A 352 9.91 -22.63 15.56
CA ASN A 352 8.84 -22.20 14.65
C ASN A 352 9.27 -21.15 13.62
N GLY A 353 10.42 -20.52 13.80
CA GLY A 353 10.89 -19.42 12.96
C GLY A 353 10.14 -18.11 13.19
N ASP A 354 10.19 -17.25 12.17
CA ASP A 354 9.50 -15.96 12.16
C ASP A 354 8.03 -16.10 11.79
N PHE A 355 7.29 -15.01 11.97
CA PHE A 355 5.91 -14.90 11.50
C PHE A 355 5.80 -15.32 10.02
N PRO A 356 4.90 -16.27 9.68
CA PRO A 356 4.79 -16.78 8.32
C PRO A 356 4.21 -15.70 7.41
N SER A 357 5.11 -15.01 6.70
CA SER A 357 4.80 -13.94 5.77
C SER A 357 5.05 -14.40 4.33
N ASP A 358 4.12 -14.10 3.45
CA ASP A 358 4.26 -14.27 2.00
C ASP A 358 3.72 -13.04 1.30
N LEU A 359 4.60 -12.25 0.70
CA LEU A 359 4.24 -11.02 0.00
C LEU A 359 3.21 -11.25 -1.11
N ARG A 360 3.23 -12.42 -1.77
CA ARG A 360 2.27 -12.75 -2.85
C ARG A 360 0.88 -13.08 -2.34
N LEU A 361 0.75 -13.43 -1.06
CA LEU A 361 -0.54 -13.78 -0.44
C LEU A 361 -1.03 -12.71 0.54
N GLU A 362 -0.17 -11.78 0.97
CA GLU A 362 -0.44 -10.83 2.04
C GLU A 362 -1.77 -10.06 1.85
N SER A 363 -1.97 -9.41 0.70
CA SER A 363 -3.23 -8.72 0.42
C SER A 363 -4.43 -9.65 0.29
N THR A 364 -4.24 -10.87 -0.26
CA THR A 364 -5.34 -11.85 -0.36
C THR A 364 -5.76 -12.35 1.02
N VAL A 365 -4.80 -12.58 1.92
CA VAL A 365 -5.07 -12.87 3.33
C VAL A 365 -5.74 -11.67 4.02
N GLY A 366 -5.29 -10.46 3.70
CA GLY A 366 -5.96 -9.22 4.12
C GLY A 366 -7.43 -9.16 3.72
N MET A 367 -7.79 -9.64 2.52
CA MET A 367 -9.19 -9.77 2.08
C MET A 367 -9.95 -10.81 2.90
N LEU A 368 -9.36 -11.98 3.18
CA LEU A 368 -9.97 -13.01 4.03
C LEU A 368 -10.23 -12.51 5.47
N ARG A 369 -9.35 -11.64 5.99
CA ARG A 369 -9.52 -10.99 7.30
C ARG A 369 -10.49 -9.81 7.28
N GLY A 370 -10.96 -9.37 6.11
CA GLY A 370 -11.79 -8.17 5.97
C GLY A 370 -11.03 -6.84 6.09
N ARG A 371 -9.70 -6.86 6.04
CA ARG A 371 -8.82 -5.66 6.14
C ARG A 371 -8.55 -4.99 4.79
N VAL A 372 -8.81 -5.70 3.68
CA VAL A 372 -8.64 -5.18 2.31
C VAL A 372 -9.98 -5.21 1.58
N ALA A 373 -10.44 -4.04 1.16
CA ALA A 373 -11.73 -3.83 0.51
C ALA A 373 -11.70 -4.27 -0.97
N MET A 374 -12.52 -5.25 -1.33
CA MET A 374 -12.60 -5.78 -2.69
C MET A 374 -13.36 -4.86 -3.66
N GLN A 375 -12.67 -4.38 -4.70
CA GLN A 375 -13.19 -3.53 -5.77
C GLN A 375 -13.17 -4.30 -7.09
N ASN A 376 -14.32 -4.63 -7.67
CA ASN A 376 -14.37 -5.61 -8.75
C ASN A 376 -14.96 -5.10 -10.06
N HIS A 377 -14.20 -5.17 -11.16
CA HIS A 377 -14.67 -4.89 -12.52
C HIS A 377 -15.50 -6.05 -13.05
N CYS A 378 -16.81 -5.83 -13.27
CA CYS A 378 -17.70 -6.79 -13.92
C CYS A 378 -18.80 -6.07 -14.70
N TYR A 379 -19.39 -6.74 -15.68
CA TYR A 379 -20.45 -6.14 -16.50
C TYR A 379 -21.73 -6.97 -16.51
N LEU A 380 -21.62 -8.28 -16.69
CA LEU A 380 -22.76 -9.17 -16.92
C LEU A 380 -23.30 -9.84 -15.64
N PRO A 381 -24.59 -10.21 -15.61
CA PRO A 381 -25.19 -10.95 -14.50
C PRO A 381 -24.43 -12.22 -14.07
N GLU A 382 -24.02 -13.07 -15.01
CA GLU A 382 -23.32 -14.33 -14.70
C GLU A 382 -21.93 -14.11 -14.10
N ASP A 383 -21.31 -12.97 -14.42
CA ASP A 383 -20.03 -12.55 -13.92
C ASP A 383 -20.15 -12.04 -12.47
N PHE A 384 -21.21 -11.28 -12.15
CA PHE A 384 -21.53 -10.90 -10.77
C PHE A 384 -21.83 -12.12 -9.90
N GLU A 385 -22.71 -13.01 -10.39
CA GLU A 385 -23.12 -14.22 -9.66
C GLU A 385 -21.91 -15.12 -9.39
N THR A 386 -21.07 -15.34 -10.40
CA THR A 386 -19.85 -16.14 -10.24
C THR A 386 -18.90 -15.51 -9.22
N MET A 387 -18.72 -14.19 -9.26
CA MET A 387 -17.86 -13.52 -8.28
C MET A 387 -18.41 -13.68 -6.87
N LEU A 388 -19.70 -13.40 -6.65
CA LEU A 388 -20.33 -13.51 -5.32
C LEU A 388 -20.27 -14.95 -4.78
N ARG A 389 -20.48 -15.95 -5.65
CA ARG A 389 -20.35 -17.36 -5.27
C ARG A 389 -18.91 -17.71 -4.86
N VAL A 390 -17.92 -17.38 -5.69
CA VAL A 390 -16.50 -17.66 -5.40
C VAL A 390 -16.06 -16.96 -4.12
N THR A 391 -16.34 -15.66 -3.96
CA THR A 391 -15.93 -14.93 -2.76
C THR A 391 -16.68 -15.42 -1.52
N GLY A 392 -17.95 -15.82 -1.68
CA GLY A 392 -18.77 -16.42 -0.64
C GLY A 392 -18.21 -17.75 -0.10
N GLU A 393 -17.59 -18.59 -0.94
CA GLU A 393 -16.89 -19.82 -0.52
C GLU A 393 -15.80 -19.55 0.54
N TYR A 394 -15.26 -18.32 0.58
CA TYR A 394 -14.16 -17.91 1.47
C TYR A 394 -14.55 -16.81 2.45
N GLY A 395 -15.81 -16.39 2.51
CA GLY A 395 -16.27 -15.31 3.39
C GLY A 395 -15.73 -13.93 3.01
N VAL A 396 -15.29 -13.74 1.75
CA VAL A 396 -14.82 -12.43 1.26
C VAL A 396 -15.99 -11.62 0.75
N ARG A 397 -16.12 -10.39 1.25
CA ARG A 397 -17.17 -9.46 0.85
C ARG A 397 -16.74 -8.59 -0.33
N VAL A 398 -17.50 -8.61 -1.41
CA VAL A 398 -17.38 -7.65 -2.52
C VAL A 398 -17.90 -6.29 -2.05
N ARG A 399 -17.07 -5.23 -2.13
CA ARG A 399 -17.50 -3.88 -1.74
C ARG A 399 -18.19 -3.13 -2.87
N ALA A 400 -17.68 -3.25 -4.08
CA ALA A 400 -18.33 -2.67 -5.24
C ALA A 400 -18.11 -3.50 -6.50
N PHE A 401 -19.13 -3.51 -7.35
CA PHE A 401 -18.97 -3.85 -8.76
C PHE A 401 -18.84 -2.57 -9.58
N HIS A 402 -17.77 -2.50 -10.36
CA HIS A 402 -17.43 -1.38 -11.21
C HIS A 402 -17.89 -1.63 -12.64
N HIS A 403 -18.25 -0.54 -13.32
CA HIS A 403 -18.94 -0.48 -14.62
C HIS A 403 -20.34 -1.07 -14.53
N ALA A 404 -20.43 -2.39 -14.32
CA ALA A 404 -21.63 -3.10 -13.93
C ALA A 404 -22.88 -2.72 -14.75
N LEU A 405 -22.68 -2.54 -16.06
CA LEU A 405 -23.68 -1.94 -16.95
C LEU A 405 -24.99 -2.72 -17.02
N GLU A 406 -24.98 -4.03 -16.72
CA GLU A 406 -26.16 -4.89 -16.75
C GLU A 406 -26.66 -5.27 -15.34
N ALA A 407 -26.14 -4.67 -14.28
CA ALA A 407 -26.59 -4.91 -12.91
C ALA A 407 -28.09 -4.61 -12.70
N TRP A 408 -28.65 -3.65 -13.46
CA TRP A 408 -30.06 -3.28 -13.41
C TRP A 408 -31.02 -4.43 -13.77
N GLN A 409 -30.52 -5.48 -14.44
CA GLN A 409 -31.32 -6.65 -14.80
C GLN A 409 -31.50 -7.62 -13.63
N VAL A 410 -30.63 -7.54 -12.61
CA VAL A 410 -30.55 -8.53 -11.52
C VAL A 410 -30.43 -7.93 -10.11
N PRO A 411 -31.19 -6.86 -9.75
CA PRO A 411 -31.08 -6.22 -8.45
C PRO A 411 -31.40 -7.16 -7.28
N GLU A 412 -32.34 -8.10 -7.45
CA GLU A 412 -32.69 -9.06 -6.41
C GLU A 412 -31.60 -10.11 -6.17
N MET A 413 -30.92 -10.56 -7.23
CA MET A 413 -29.76 -11.45 -7.09
C MET A 413 -28.62 -10.74 -6.34
N LEU A 414 -28.35 -9.48 -6.70
CA LEU A 414 -27.33 -8.67 -6.03
C LEU A 414 -27.63 -8.47 -4.54
N LYS A 415 -28.91 -8.31 -4.14
CA LYS A 415 -29.29 -8.27 -2.72
C LYS A 415 -29.19 -9.63 -2.02
N ALA A 416 -29.58 -10.71 -2.70
CA ALA A 416 -29.61 -12.04 -2.12
C ALA A 416 -28.20 -12.58 -1.83
N TYR A 417 -27.26 -12.32 -2.74
CA TYR A 417 -25.89 -12.83 -2.65
C TYR A 417 -24.87 -11.78 -2.20
N GLY A 418 -25.16 -10.50 -2.36
CA GLY A 418 -24.27 -9.39 -2.03
C GLY A 418 -24.67 -8.69 -0.75
N GLU A 419 -23.77 -8.65 0.23
CA GLU A 419 -23.95 -7.87 1.44
C GLU A 419 -23.55 -6.41 1.19
N ASN A 420 -24.52 -5.50 1.09
CA ASN A 420 -24.31 -4.04 0.96
C ASN A 420 -23.17 -3.72 -0.05
N VAL A 421 -23.40 -4.18 -1.29
CA VAL A 421 -22.52 -3.98 -2.44
C VAL A 421 -22.94 -2.73 -3.20
N THR A 422 -21.97 -1.88 -3.54
CA THR A 422 -22.22 -0.68 -4.36
C THR A 422 -22.07 -1.01 -5.84
N ILE A 423 -22.95 -0.46 -6.67
CA ILE A 423 -22.81 -0.48 -8.12
C ILE A 423 -22.21 0.85 -8.58
N ALA A 424 -20.95 0.82 -9.01
CA ALA A 424 -20.23 1.97 -9.54
C ALA A 424 -20.33 1.96 -11.07
N THR A 425 -21.30 2.69 -11.63
CA THR A 425 -21.65 2.64 -13.05
C THR A 425 -21.33 3.93 -13.81
N PHE A 426 -21.55 3.91 -15.11
CA PHE A 426 -21.41 5.06 -15.98
C PHE A 426 -22.75 5.78 -16.15
N ALA A 427 -22.69 7.09 -16.39
CA ALA A 427 -23.87 7.83 -16.84
C ALA A 427 -24.25 7.42 -18.27
N GLU A 428 -23.27 7.31 -19.18
CA GLU A 428 -23.52 7.03 -20.60
C GLU A 428 -22.50 6.12 -21.31
N PHE A 429 -21.26 5.99 -20.81
CA PHE A 429 -20.19 5.28 -21.51
C PHE A 429 -20.47 3.78 -21.67
N SER A 430 -20.63 3.32 -22.92
CA SER A 430 -21.10 1.96 -23.26
C SER A 430 -20.84 1.60 -24.74
N LEU A 431 -21.30 0.43 -25.19
CA LEU A 431 -21.27 -0.05 -26.59
C LEU A 431 -19.89 -0.34 -27.21
N TYR A 432 -18.83 -0.47 -26.41
CA TYR A 432 -17.46 -0.72 -26.89
C TYR A 432 -16.99 -2.19 -26.81
N LYS A 433 -17.79 -3.08 -26.20
CA LYS A 433 -17.57 -4.54 -26.12
C LYS A 433 -18.88 -5.26 -25.86
N PHE A 434 -18.95 -6.58 -26.09
CA PHE A 434 -20.20 -7.35 -25.96
C PHE A 434 -20.81 -7.19 -24.57
N GLU A 435 -20.01 -7.35 -23.51
CA GLU A 435 -20.45 -7.13 -22.14
C GLU A 435 -20.81 -5.66 -21.81
N ALA A 436 -20.77 -4.72 -22.77
CA ALA A 436 -21.23 -3.35 -22.63
C ALA A 436 -22.38 -2.99 -23.59
N TYR A 437 -23.10 -3.99 -24.14
CA TYR A 437 -24.13 -3.80 -25.18
C TYR A 437 -25.55 -3.56 -24.66
N ALA A 438 -25.86 -3.87 -23.40
CA ALA A 438 -27.15 -3.54 -22.80
C ALA A 438 -27.06 -2.45 -21.71
N PRO A 439 -26.49 -1.26 -22.03
CA PRO A 439 -26.55 -0.14 -21.10
C PRO A 439 -28.01 0.31 -20.92
N ASN A 440 -28.30 0.87 -19.75
CA ASN A 440 -29.61 1.44 -19.49
C ASN A 440 -29.44 2.76 -18.72
N LEU A 441 -29.88 3.87 -19.32
CA LEU A 441 -29.81 5.20 -18.69
C LEU A 441 -30.65 5.27 -17.40
N SER A 442 -31.65 4.39 -17.25
CA SER A 442 -32.43 4.24 -16.02
C SER A 442 -31.79 3.28 -15.01
N ALA A 443 -30.63 2.67 -15.31
CA ALA A 443 -30.01 1.66 -14.44
C ALA A 443 -29.79 2.17 -13.02
N GLY A 444 -29.25 3.38 -12.86
CA GLY A 444 -29.03 3.97 -11.54
C GLY A 444 -30.31 4.14 -10.74
N LYS A 445 -31.40 4.59 -11.39
CA LYS A 445 -32.72 4.71 -10.77
C LYS A 445 -33.27 3.33 -10.38
N ILE A 446 -33.25 2.36 -11.30
CA ILE A 446 -33.76 1.01 -11.06
C ILE A 446 -33.04 0.38 -9.86
N LEU A 447 -31.71 0.44 -9.83
CA LEU A 447 -30.92 -0.10 -8.74
C LEU A 447 -31.23 0.58 -7.41
N ASN A 448 -31.30 1.92 -7.40
CA ASN A 448 -31.63 2.69 -6.20
C ASN A 448 -33.05 2.40 -5.68
N ASP A 449 -34.05 2.33 -6.56
CA ASP A 449 -35.44 1.98 -6.21
C ASP A 449 -35.54 0.57 -5.59
N HIS A 450 -34.62 -0.33 -5.94
CA HIS A 450 -34.49 -1.66 -5.36
C HIS A 450 -33.62 -1.71 -4.09
N GLY A 451 -33.12 -0.57 -3.61
CA GLY A 451 -32.30 -0.46 -2.39
C GLY A 451 -30.83 -0.84 -2.58
N ILE A 452 -30.33 -0.87 -3.82
CA ILE A 452 -28.90 -1.08 -4.11
C ILE A 452 -28.19 0.28 -4.12
N PRO A 453 -27.11 0.47 -3.33
CA PRO A 453 -26.29 1.68 -3.41
C PRO A 453 -25.68 1.85 -4.80
N VAL A 454 -25.78 3.05 -5.36
CA VAL A 454 -25.24 3.38 -6.69
C VAL A 454 -24.28 4.56 -6.57
N ALA A 455 -23.20 4.50 -7.33
CA ALA A 455 -22.31 5.62 -7.58
C ALA A 455 -22.07 5.77 -9.08
N TYR A 456 -21.96 7.02 -9.54
CA TYR A 456 -21.43 7.30 -10.87
C TYR A 456 -19.94 7.56 -10.77
N LYS A 457 -19.18 7.02 -11.72
CA LYS A 457 -17.72 7.15 -11.76
C LYS A 457 -17.23 7.51 -13.16
N SER A 458 -16.00 8.00 -13.26
CA SER A 458 -15.44 8.44 -14.54
C SER A 458 -14.82 7.31 -15.35
N ASP A 459 -14.08 6.40 -14.69
CA ASP A 459 -13.11 5.51 -15.36
C ASP A 459 -12.01 6.27 -16.11
N HIS A 460 -11.67 7.47 -15.64
CA HIS A 460 -10.75 8.35 -16.36
C HIS A 460 -9.45 7.63 -16.70
N THR A 461 -9.08 7.67 -17.97
CA THR A 461 -7.79 7.19 -18.49
C THR A 461 -7.17 8.23 -19.40
N ALA A 462 -5.86 8.08 -19.59
CA ALA A 462 -5.04 8.67 -20.65
C ALA A 462 -5.66 8.78 -22.05
N THR A 463 -6.67 7.96 -22.39
CA THR A 463 -7.23 7.85 -23.75
C THR A 463 -8.64 8.41 -23.88
N GLU A 464 -9.17 9.08 -22.85
CA GLU A 464 -10.40 9.86 -23.03
C GLU A 464 -10.15 10.89 -24.13
N LYS A 465 -10.58 10.55 -25.35
CA LYS A 465 -10.79 11.50 -26.43
C LYS A 465 -11.91 12.42 -25.98
N VAL A 466 -11.62 13.34 -25.07
CA VAL A 466 -12.43 14.53 -24.89
C VAL A 466 -12.42 15.19 -26.27
N PRO A 467 -13.54 15.20 -27.01
CA PRO A 467 -13.59 16.00 -28.21
C PRO A 467 -13.58 17.44 -27.70
N ILE A 468 -12.40 18.05 -27.64
CA ILE A 468 -12.29 19.51 -27.58
C ILE A 468 -12.71 20.00 -28.97
N SER A 469 -14.01 19.97 -29.22
CA SER A 469 -14.66 20.75 -30.26
C SER A 469 -14.90 22.14 -29.66
N LEU A 470 -13.83 22.94 -29.57
CA LEU A 470 -13.98 24.39 -29.50
C LEU A 470 -14.34 24.86 -30.92
N SER A 471 -15.64 25.03 -31.15
CA SER A 471 -16.18 25.86 -32.23
C SER A 471 -17.21 26.82 -31.66
#